data_AF-A0A968VWX5-F1
#
_entry.id   AF-A0A968VWX5-F1
#
_cell.length_a   1.000
_cell.length_b   1.000
_cell.length_c   1.000
_cell.angle_alpha   90.00
_cell.angle_beta   90.00
_cell.angle_gamma   90.00
#
_symmetry.space_group_name_H-M   'P 1'
#
loop_
_entity.id
_entity.type
_entity.pdbx_description
1 polymer ?
#
loop_
_entity_poly.entity_id
_entity_poly.type
_entity_poly.pdbx_seq_one_letter_code
_entity_poly.pdbx_strand_id
1 'polypeptide(L)'
;MQLFKSYGALLANDHSLSYGYSVMGWLNTWFGFEHNKNLVTLAGMIIFLIPMVKVSQYKHFHFKLLALASILVWVVIFNHRAESPTFIIAMVGVSLWFIKAEKNLLNIILFIASCILTMLSPTDIFPSQLRNEFVNPYALKAFPCILIWIKIVYDMLFLQGSKTPAALKSI
;
A
#
# COMPACT_ATOMS: atom_id res chain seq x y z
N MET A 1 -29.49 -19.46 -19.84
CA MET A 1 -29.06 -20.24 -18.65
C MET A 1 -27.62 -20.75 -18.74
N GLN A 2 -27.17 -21.29 -19.88
CA GLN A 2 -25.79 -21.79 -20.05
C GLN A 2 -24.72 -20.69 -19.88
N LEU A 3 -24.98 -19.46 -20.34
CA LEU A 3 -24.06 -18.33 -20.19
C LEU A 3 -23.81 -17.94 -18.72
N PHE A 4 -24.84 -17.98 -17.86
CA PHE A 4 -24.67 -17.73 -16.43
C PHE A 4 -23.88 -18.84 -15.72
N LYS A 5 -24.05 -20.09 -16.16
CA LYS A 5 -23.22 -21.20 -15.69
C LYS A 5 -21.77 -21.08 -16.14
N SER A 6 -21.50 -20.59 -17.35
CA SER A 6 -20.12 -20.35 -17.80
C SER A 6 -19.47 -19.17 -17.05
N TYR A 7 -20.20 -18.11 -16.74
CA TYR A 7 -19.69 -17.03 -15.86
C TYR A 7 -19.41 -17.53 -14.45
N GLY A 8 -20.30 -18.36 -13.88
CA GLY A 8 -20.06 -19.00 -12.58
C GLY A 8 -18.82 -19.91 -12.58
N ALA A 9 -18.63 -20.68 -13.65
CA ALA A 9 -17.44 -21.54 -13.83
C ALA A 9 -16.16 -20.72 -14.01
N LEU A 10 -16.22 -19.58 -14.72
CA LEU A 10 -15.11 -18.63 -14.83
C LEU A 10 -14.74 -18.07 -13.47
N LEU A 11 -15.70 -17.54 -12.70
CA LEU A 11 -15.45 -17.01 -11.35
C LEU A 11 -14.86 -18.05 -10.39
N ALA A 12 -15.33 -19.30 -10.47
CA ALA A 12 -14.81 -20.39 -9.65
C ALA A 12 -13.37 -20.78 -10.00
N ASN A 13 -13.00 -20.73 -11.29
CA ASN A 13 -11.66 -21.07 -11.77
C ASN A 13 -10.70 -19.87 -11.83
N ASP A 14 -11.18 -18.65 -11.63
CA ASP A 14 -10.36 -17.43 -11.61
C ASP A 14 -9.53 -17.30 -10.31
N HIS A 15 -9.42 -18.35 -9.50
CA HIS A 15 -8.62 -18.35 -8.29
C HIS A 15 -7.13 -18.67 -8.52
N SER A 16 -6.75 -19.18 -9.69
CA SER A 16 -5.46 -19.85 -9.93
C SER A 16 -4.49 -19.15 -10.90
N LEU A 17 -4.61 -17.85 -11.18
CA LEU A 17 -3.76 -17.20 -12.18
C LEU A 17 -3.14 -15.89 -11.66
N SER A 18 -1.92 -16.00 -11.14
CA SER A 18 -0.98 -14.93 -10.78
C SER A 18 -1.29 -14.09 -9.52
N TYR A 19 -0.26 -13.87 -8.69
CA TYR A 19 -0.32 -13.09 -7.45
C TYR A 19 -0.25 -11.56 -7.67
N GLY A 20 -0.07 -11.12 -8.92
CA GLY A 20 -0.05 -9.71 -9.31
C GLY A 20 0.99 -8.87 -8.56
N TYR A 21 0.87 -7.54 -8.68
CA TYR A 21 1.66 -6.60 -7.87
C TYR A 21 0.98 -6.39 -6.51
N SER A 22 1.20 -7.32 -5.58
CA SER A 22 0.58 -7.31 -4.26
C SER A 22 1.54 -7.75 -3.14
N VAL A 23 1.13 -7.59 -1.89
CA VAL A 23 1.84 -8.14 -0.72
C VAL A 23 2.05 -9.65 -0.88
N MET A 24 1.06 -10.37 -1.42
CA MET A 24 1.19 -11.80 -1.68
C MET A 24 2.22 -12.10 -2.77
N GLY A 25 2.21 -11.32 -3.86
CA GLY A 25 3.21 -11.44 -4.93
C GLY A 25 4.62 -11.19 -4.43
N TRP A 26 4.81 -10.17 -3.59
CA TRP A 26 6.09 -9.88 -2.93
C TRP A 26 6.54 -11.01 -1.99
N LEU A 27 5.65 -11.49 -1.11
CA LEU A 27 5.98 -12.57 -0.16
C LEU A 27 6.36 -13.88 -0.87
N ASN A 28 5.63 -14.23 -1.93
CA ASN A 28 5.92 -15.42 -2.73
C ASN A 28 7.27 -15.30 -3.45
N THR A 29 7.52 -14.16 -4.11
CA THR A 29 8.73 -13.98 -4.93
C THR A 29 10.02 -13.83 -4.11
N TRP A 30 9.96 -13.25 -2.91
CA TRP A 30 11.15 -12.99 -2.10
C TRP A 30 11.44 -14.08 -1.06
N PHE A 31 10.39 -14.71 -0.51
CA PHE A 31 10.51 -15.67 0.59
C PHE A 31 10.04 -17.08 0.23
N GLY A 32 9.53 -17.30 -0.98
CA GLY A 32 8.93 -18.58 -1.37
C GLY A 32 7.67 -18.92 -0.57
N PHE A 33 7.00 -17.91 0.01
CA PHE A 33 5.90 -18.14 0.95
C PHE A 33 4.59 -18.43 0.19
N GLU A 34 4.22 -19.71 0.08
CA GLU A 34 3.01 -20.19 -0.59
C GLU A 34 1.87 -20.51 0.39
N HIS A 35 1.46 -19.51 1.19
CA HIS A 35 0.29 -19.65 2.06
C HIS A 35 -1.00 -19.18 1.38
N ASN A 36 -2.14 -19.56 1.96
CA ASN A 36 -3.45 -19.14 1.49
C ASN A 36 -3.54 -17.61 1.46
N LYS A 37 -3.77 -17.05 0.26
CA LYS A 37 -3.94 -15.60 0.01
C LYS A 37 -4.91 -14.93 0.99
N ASN A 38 -5.96 -15.63 1.40
CA ASN A 38 -6.96 -15.11 2.33
C ASN A 38 -6.36 -14.88 3.73
N LEU A 39 -5.40 -15.70 4.17
CA LEU A 39 -4.74 -15.52 5.46
C LEU A 39 -3.84 -14.28 5.46
N VAL A 40 -3.09 -14.04 4.38
CA VAL A 40 -2.24 -12.84 4.26
C VAL A 40 -3.11 -11.58 4.24
N THR A 41 -4.19 -11.56 3.46
CA THR A 41 -5.13 -10.44 3.45
C THR A 41 -5.82 -10.26 4.80
N LEU A 42 -6.18 -11.34 5.50
CA LEU A 42 -6.78 -11.27 6.83
C LEU A 42 -5.80 -10.69 7.86
N ALA A 43 -4.53 -11.11 7.85
CA ALA A 43 -3.50 -10.54 8.70
C ALA A 43 -3.30 -9.04 8.40
N GLY A 44 -3.24 -8.67 7.12
CA GLY A 44 -3.17 -7.28 6.68
C GLY A 44 -4.38 -6.45 7.12
N MET A 45 -5.58 -7.03 7.08
CA MET A 45 -6.82 -6.40 7.57
C MET A 45 -6.76 -6.16 9.08
N ILE A 46 -6.31 -7.15 9.86
CA ILE A 46 -6.16 -6.99 11.31
C ILE A 46 -5.20 -5.83 11.60
N ILE A 47 -4.01 -5.82 10.99
CA ILE A 47 -3.01 -4.76 11.17
C ILE A 47 -3.57 -3.39 10.78
N PHE A 48 -4.32 -3.32 9.67
CA PHE A 48 -5.00 -2.10 9.23
C PHE A 48 -6.00 -1.56 10.26
N LEU A 49 -6.72 -2.46 10.96
CA LEU A 49 -7.74 -2.09 11.94
C LEU A 49 -7.15 -1.68 13.30
N ILE A 50 -5.97 -2.15 13.69
CA ILE A 50 -5.35 -1.82 14.99
C ILE A 50 -5.31 -0.31 15.26
N PRO A 51 -4.76 0.55 14.39
CA PRO A 51 -4.75 1.99 14.64
C PRO A 51 -6.15 2.62 14.62
N MET A 52 -7.12 2.02 13.92
CA MET A 52 -8.50 2.52 13.81
C MET A 52 -9.30 2.36 15.12
N VAL A 53 -8.88 1.47 16.02
CA VAL A 53 -9.51 1.36 17.35
C VAL A 53 -9.31 2.62 18.20
N LYS A 54 -8.31 3.47 17.87
CA LYS A 54 -8.01 4.72 18.59
C LYS A 54 -9.01 5.85 18.26
N VAL A 55 -10.29 5.65 18.55
CA VAL A 55 -11.39 6.60 18.26
C VAL A 55 -11.12 8.02 18.81
N SER A 56 -10.40 8.13 19.93
CA SER A 56 -10.02 9.43 20.51
C SER A 56 -9.17 10.30 19.57
N GLN A 57 -8.35 9.69 18.70
CA GLN A 57 -7.46 10.38 17.79
C GLN A 57 -8.17 10.93 16.54
N TYR A 58 -9.42 10.52 16.28
CA TYR A 58 -10.17 10.90 15.07
C TYR A 58 -10.51 12.40 15.05
N LYS A 59 -10.41 13.06 16.21
CA LYS A 59 -10.52 14.52 16.35
C LYS A 59 -9.40 15.26 15.62
N HIS A 60 -8.21 14.66 15.53
CA HIS A 60 -7.05 15.28 14.90
C HIS A 60 -7.10 15.13 13.37
N PHE A 61 -7.00 16.25 12.66
CA PHE A 61 -6.97 16.26 11.20
C PHE A 61 -5.82 15.42 10.63
N HIS A 62 -4.65 15.45 11.30
CA HIS A 62 -3.48 14.66 10.89
C HIS A 62 -3.78 13.16 10.92
N PHE A 63 -4.41 12.66 11.97
CA PHE A 63 -4.80 11.25 12.08
C PHE A 63 -5.79 10.85 10.97
N LYS A 64 -6.80 11.70 10.68
CA LYS A 64 -7.75 11.45 9.58
C LYS A 64 -7.07 11.36 8.21
N LEU A 65 -6.07 12.20 7.97
CA LEU A 65 -5.32 12.17 6.71
C LEU A 65 -4.45 10.91 6.60
N LEU A 66 -3.78 10.51 7.68
CA LEU A 66 -3.03 9.24 7.71
C LEU A 66 -3.94 8.03 7.55
N ALA A 67 -5.13 8.05 8.16
CA ALA A 67 -6.14 7.01 7.98
C ALA A 67 -6.57 6.89 6.51
N LEU A 68 -6.85 8.03 5.86
CA LEU A 68 -7.18 8.06 4.43
C LEU A 68 -6.03 7.53 3.58
N ALA A 69 -4.79 7.97 3.84
CA ALA A 69 -3.61 7.48 3.16
C ALA A 69 -3.45 5.96 3.32
N SER A 70 -3.64 5.44 4.53
CA SER A 70 -3.61 4.01 4.83
C SER A 70 -4.65 3.23 4.04
N ILE A 71 -5.91 3.71 3.98
CA ILE A 71 -6.98 3.08 3.20
C ILE A 71 -6.60 3.00 1.72
N LEU A 72 -6.16 4.11 1.12
CA LEU A 72 -5.83 4.18 -0.30
C LEU A 72 -4.69 3.22 -0.67
N VAL A 73 -3.65 3.13 0.17
CA VAL A 73 -2.54 2.20 -0.08
C VAL A 73 -2.99 0.76 0.17
N TRP A 74 -3.70 0.48 1.26
CA TRP A 74 -4.14 -0.86 1.65
C TRP A 74 -5.01 -1.54 0.59
N VAL A 75 -6.00 -0.81 0.05
CA VAL A 75 -6.93 -1.32 -0.99
C VAL A 75 -6.19 -1.80 -2.24
N VAL A 76 -5.02 -1.23 -2.55
CA VAL A 76 -4.22 -1.63 -3.70
C VAL A 76 -3.26 -2.76 -3.34
N ILE A 77 -2.45 -2.61 -2.29
CA ILE A 77 -1.36 -3.56 -2.01
C ILE A 77 -1.87 -4.94 -1.56
N PHE A 78 -3.05 -5.01 -0.94
CA PHE A 78 -3.69 -6.28 -0.54
C PHE A 78 -4.68 -6.81 -1.58
N ASN A 79 -4.84 -6.12 -2.71
CA ASN A 79 -5.59 -6.62 -3.84
C ASN A 79 -4.67 -7.43 -4.77
N HIS A 80 -4.80 -8.74 -4.76
CA HIS A 80 -4.03 -9.66 -5.62
C HIS A 80 -4.32 -9.50 -7.12
N ARG A 81 -5.41 -8.80 -7.48
CA ARG A 81 -5.78 -8.42 -8.85
C ARG A 81 -5.42 -6.96 -9.19
N ALA A 82 -4.66 -6.27 -8.34
CA ALA A 82 -4.21 -4.92 -8.65
C ALA A 82 -3.29 -4.92 -9.88
N GLU A 83 -3.69 -4.19 -10.91
CA GLU A 83 -2.91 -4.00 -12.12
C GLU A 83 -2.00 -2.77 -12.00
N SER A 84 -1.06 -2.63 -12.93
CA SER A 84 -0.18 -1.45 -13.00
C SER A 84 -0.91 -0.10 -12.90
N PRO A 85 -2.03 0.17 -13.62
CA PRO A 85 -2.75 1.44 -13.50
C PRO A 85 -3.44 1.63 -12.14
N THR A 86 -3.81 0.56 -11.43
CA THR A 86 -4.47 0.66 -10.11
C THR A 86 -3.58 1.33 -9.07
N PHE A 87 -2.25 1.27 -9.24
CA PHE A 87 -1.28 1.89 -8.33
C PHE A 87 -1.35 3.41 -8.26
N ILE A 88 -2.07 4.08 -9.17
CA ILE A 88 -2.33 5.52 -9.03
C ILE A 88 -3.04 5.84 -7.70
N ILE A 89 -3.92 4.95 -7.24
CA ILE A 89 -4.65 5.11 -5.97
C ILE A 89 -3.67 5.04 -4.79
N ALA A 90 -2.77 4.05 -4.80
CA ALA A 90 -1.74 3.92 -3.77
C ALA A 90 -0.82 5.13 -3.75
N MET A 91 -0.43 5.63 -4.92
CA MET A 91 0.44 6.81 -5.04
C MET A 91 -0.21 8.08 -4.51
N VAL A 92 -1.52 8.27 -4.71
CA VAL A 92 -2.26 9.37 -4.05
C VAL A 92 -2.15 9.23 -2.52
N GLY A 93 -2.34 8.03 -1.97
CA GLY A 93 -2.16 7.77 -0.54
C GLY A 93 -0.74 8.09 -0.05
N VAL A 94 0.28 7.66 -0.79
CA VAL A 94 1.68 7.97 -0.52
C VAL A 94 1.94 9.48 -0.51
N SER A 95 1.41 10.22 -1.49
CA SER A 95 1.55 11.67 -1.54
C SER A 95 0.89 12.35 -0.34
N LEU A 96 -0.31 11.92 0.06
CA LEU A 96 -1.01 12.46 1.23
C LEU A 96 -0.21 12.23 2.52
N TRP A 97 0.35 11.03 2.72
CA TRP A 97 1.25 10.76 3.84
C TRP A 97 2.48 11.66 3.79
N PHE A 98 3.16 11.74 2.65
CA PHE A 98 4.42 12.48 2.54
C PHE A 98 4.24 13.98 2.79
N ILE A 99 3.11 14.59 2.44
CA ILE A 99 2.81 16.01 2.72
C ILE A 99 2.86 16.31 4.22
N LYS A 100 2.40 15.37 5.06
CA LYS A 100 2.35 15.57 6.52
C LYS A 100 3.47 14.87 7.29
N ALA A 101 4.16 13.91 6.68
CA ALA A 101 5.27 13.23 7.30
C ALA A 101 6.45 14.19 7.53
N GLU A 102 7.18 13.99 8.63
CA GLU A 102 8.44 14.68 8.86
C GLU A 102 9.43 14.36 7.73
N LYS A 103 10.19 15.35 7.28
CA LYS A 103 11.12 15.23 6.16
C LYS A 103 12.47 14.65 6.60
N ASN A 104 12.43 13.51 7.27
CA ASN A 104 13.63 12.75 7.61
C ASN A 104 14.15 11.98 6.37
N LEU A 105 15.41 11.58 6.43
CA LEU A 105 16.07 10.87 5.32
C LEU A 105 15.31 9.61 4.90
N LEU A 106 14.79 8.84 5.86
CA LEU A 106 14.03 7.62 5.61
C LEU A 106 12.75 7.90 4.79
N ASN A 107 11.93 8.86 5.20
CA ASN A 107 10.67 9.18 4.53
C ASN A 107 10.92 9.73 3.11
N ILE A 108 12.00 10.50 2.93
CA ILE A 108 12.42 11.00 1.62
C ILE A 108 12.83 9.83 0.71
N ILE A 109 13.66 8.91 1.22
CA ILE A 109 14.09 7.72 0.47
C ILE A 109 12.89 6.86 0.08
N LEU A 110 11.97 6.59 1.02
CA LEU A 110 10.75 5.82 0.73
C LEU A 110 9.90 6.48 -0.36
N PHE A 111 9.70 7.80 -0.26
CA PHE A 111 8.93 8.55 -1.25
C PHE A 111 9.59 8.50 -2.63
N ILE A 112 10.89 8.79 -2.72
CA ILE A 112 11.64 8.72 -3.99
C ILE A 112 11.61 7.31 -4.56
N ALA A 113 11.79 6.28 -3.73
CA ALA A 113 11.70 4.88 -4.15
C ALA A 113 10.33 4.54 -4.74
N SER A 114 9.23 5.06 -4.15
CA SER A 114 7.89 4.88 -4.70
C SER A 114 7.70 5.59 -6.05
N CYS A 115 8.24 6.81 -6.21
CA CYS A 115 8.19 7.50 -7.49
C CYS A 115 8.95 6.72 -8.59
N ILE A 116 10.13 6.20 -8.29
CA ILE A 116 10.95 5.47 -9.27
C ILE A 116 10.35 4.09 -9.58
N LEU A 117 10.14 3.26 -8.55
CA LEU A 117 9.78 1.85 -8.74
C LEU A 117 8.28 1.65 -8.99
N THR A 118 7.41 2.54 -8.50
CA THR A 118 5.96 2.39 -8.66
C THR A 118 5.42 3.23 -9.81
N MET A 119 5.73 4.54 -9.85
CA MET A 119 5.20 5.46 -10.88
C MET A 119 5.98 5.42 -12.19
N LEU A 120 7.32 5.40 -12.14
CA LEU A 120 8.14 5.54 -13.34
C LEU A 120 8.41 4.20 -14.03
N SER A 121 8.46 3.09 -13.28
CA SER A 121 8.71 1.75 -13.84
C SER A 121 7.80 1.30 -14.99
N PRO A 122 6.50 1.62 -15.07
CA PRO A 122 5.67 1.24 -16.22
C PRO A 122 5.83 2.17 -17.44
N THR A 123 6.55 3.29 -17.30
CA THR A 123 6.70 4.27 -18.39
C THR A 123 7.82 3.88 -19.36
N ASP A 124 7.78 4.43 -20.57
CA ASP A 124 8.79 4.17 -21.61
C ASP A 124 10.17 4.74 -21.28
N ILE A 125 10.25 5.58 -20.23
CA ILE A 125 11.52 6.13 -19.71
C ILE A 125 12.33 5.02 -19.02
N PHE A 126 11.66 4.00 -18.47
CA PHE A 126 12.33 2.94 -17.73
C PHE A 126 12.83 1.84 -18.69
N PRO A 127 14.11 1.42 -18.62
CA PRO A 127 14.66 0.39 -19.50
C PRO A 127 13.84 -0.90 -19.47
N SER A 128 13.48 -1.42 -20.64
CA SER A 128 12.61 -2.60 -20.75
C SER A 128 13.25 -3.87 -20.15
N GLN A 129 14.57 -3.98 -20.24
CA GLN A 129 15.35 -5.08 -19.64
C GLN A 129 15.18 -5.08 -18.11
N LEU A 130 15.41 -3.92 -17.46
CA LEU A 130 15.29 -3.79 -16.01
C LEU A 130 13.84 -4.05 -15.53
N ARG A 131 12.85 -3.60 -16.32
CA ARG A 131 11.44 -3.86 -16.02
C ARG A 131 11.12 -5.36 -16.06
N ASN A 132 11.52 -6.05 -17.13
CA ASN A 132 11.14 -7.44 -17.36
C ASN A 132 11.96 -8.42 -16.52
N GLU A 133 13.23 -8.12 -16.24
CA GLU A 133 14.11 -9.00 -15.47
C GLU A 133 14.03 -8.77 -13.96
N PHE A 134 13.75 -7.54 -13.53
CA PHE A 134 13.74 -7.19 -12.10
C PHE A 134 12.37 -6.72 -11.61
N VAL A 135 11.75 -5.72 -12.24
CA VAL A 135 10.53 -5.11 -11.67
C VAL A 135 9.36 -6.09 -11.65
N ASN A 136 9.11 -6.77 -12.76
CA ASN A 136 7.98 -7.68 -12.90
C ASN A 136 8.17 -8.97 -12.09
N PRO A 137 9.31 -9.68 -12.15
CA PRO A 137 9.46 -10.97 -11.48
C PRO A 137 9.51 -10.86 -9.94
N TYR A 138 10.03 -9.76 -9.41
CA TYR A 138 10.19 -9.55 -7.96
C TYR A 138 9.08 -8.67 -7.35
N ALA A 139 8.02 -8.39 -8.11
CA ALA A 139 6.90 -7.52 -7.70
C ALA A 139 7.36 -6.16 -7.11
N LEU A 140 8.49 -5.62 -7.57
CA LEU A 140 9.15 -4.44 -6.98
C LEU A 140 8.28 -3.18 -7.01
N LYS A 141 7.31 -3.13 -7.92
CA LYS A 141 6.34 -2.02 -8.01
C LYS A 141 5.56 -1.84 -6.71
N ALA A 142 5.18 -2.93 -6.05
CA ALA A 142 4.40 -2.90 -4.82
C ALA A 142 5.26 -2.62 -3.57
N PHE A 143 6.54 -2.96 -3.62
CA PHE A 143 7.43 -2.97 -2.46
C PHE A 143 7.54 -1.61 -1.73
N PRO A 144 7.80 -0.47 -2.42
CA PRO A 144 7.81 0.84 -1.74
C PRO A 144 6.48 1.17 -1.06
N CYS A 145 5.36 0.87 -1.71
CA CYS A 145 4.03 1.11 -1.16
C CYS A 145 3.78 0.27 0.11
N ILE A 146 4.27 -0.97 0.15
CA ILE A 146 4.17 -1.84 1.34
C ILE A 146 4.96 -1.23 2.51
N LEU A 147 6.21 -0.81 2.27
CA LEU A 147 7.03 -0.17 3.31
C LEU A 147 6.41 1.14 3.83
N ILE A 148 5.89 1.96 2.92
CA ILE A 148 5.22 3.21 3.29
C ILE A 148 3.94 2.92 4.07
N TRP A 149 3.17 1.89 3.69
CA TRP A 149 1.98 1.50 4.44
C TRP A 149 2.31 1.06 5.87
N ILE A 150 3.36 0.25 6.06
CA ILE A 150 3.86 -0.12 7.39
C ILE A 150 4.26 1.13 8.18
N LYS A 151 4.93 2.08 7.52
CA LYS A 151 5.32 3.36 8.14
C LYS A 151 4.11 4.23 8.52
N ILE A 152 3.07 4.28 7.70
CA ILE A 152 1.81 4.98 8.00
C ILE A 152 1.14 4.34 9.22
N VAL A 153 1.03 3.01 9.26
CA VAL A 153 0.45 2.29 10.41
C VAL A 153 1.26 2.59 11.68
N TYR A 154 2.59 2.55 11.59
CA TYR A 154 3.47 2.94 12.70
C TYR A 154 3.21 4.38 13.14
N ASP A 155 3.17 5.34 12.21
CA ASP A 155 2.93 6.75 12.52
C ASP A 155 1.56 6.96 13.19
N MET A 156 0.53 6.24 12.76
CA MET A 156 -0.79 6.26 13.41
C MET A 156 -0.78 5.65 14.82
N LEU A 157 -0.01 4.59 15.04
CA LEU A 157 0.10 3.95 16.36
C LEU A 157 0.87 4.82 17.35
N PHE A 158 1.93 5.48 16.90
CA PHE A 158 2.79 6.31 17.75
C PHE A 158 2.49 7.80 17.65
N LEU A 159 1.41 8.17 16.98
CA LEU A 159 0.94 9.55 16.95
C LEU A 159 0.59 10.00 18.37
N GLN A 160 1.52 10.69 19.02
CA GLN A 160 1.23 11.45 20.22
C GLN A 160 0.39 12.64 19.75
N GLY A 161 -0.88 12.66 20.15
CA GLY A 161 -1.82 13.74 19.85
C GLY A 161 -1.08 15.07 19.95
N SER A 162 -1.00 15.77 18.82
CA SER A 162 -0.16 16.94 18.58
C SER A 162 0.05 17.73 19.87
N LYS A 163 1.30 17.83 20.36
CA LYS A 163 1.65 18.88 21.30
C LYS A 163 1.16 20.17 20.67
N THR A 164 0.09 20.76 21.22
CA THR A 164 -0.35 22.10 20.83
C THR A 164 0.90 22.96 20.84
N PRO A 165 1.25 23.66 19.74
CA PRO A 165 2.37 24.57 19.78
C PRO A 165 2.12 25.52 20.95
N ALA A 166 3.04 25.59 21.90
CA ALA A 166 2.94 26.47 23.06
C ALA A 166 2.86 27.97 22.69
N ALA A 167 2.94 28.30 21.39
CA ALA A 167 2.95 29.63 20.82
C ALA A 167 1.57 30.31 20.69
N LEU A 168 0.46 29.70 21.14
CA LEU A 168 -0.88 30.33 21.13
C LEU A 168 -1.46 30.58 22.53
N LYS A 169 -0.60 30.68 23.56
CA LYS A 169 -1.01 31.10 24.91
C LYS A 169 -0.63 32.55 25.26
N SER A 170 -0.19 33.36 24.29
CA SER A 170 0.29 34.72 24.54
C SER A 170 -0.18 35.76 23.52
N ILE A 171 -1.43 35.68 23.08
CA ILE A 171 -2.14 36.81 22.45
C ILE A 171 -3.51 36.90 23.09
#